data_AF-A0A3P6T5U4-F1
#
_entry.id   AF-A0A3P6T5U4-F1
#
_cell.length_a   1.000
_cell.length_b   1.000
_cell.length_c   1.000
_cell.angle_alpha   90.00
_cell.angle_beta   90.00
_cell.angle_gamma   90.00
#
_symmetry.space_group_name_H-M   'P 1'
#
loop_
_entity.id
_entity.type
_entity.pdbx_description
1 polymer ?
#
loop_
_entity_poly.entity_id
_entity_poly.type
_entity_poly.pdbx_seq_one_letter_code
_entity_poly.pdbx_strand_id
1 'polypeptide(L)'
;MDVRTRGLTVFFEILKTYGSTFHLAWWNQIFKLIFSIFEHGRDTTSTPQTPQTDVNKVNRQRLISNCEVELPAISHRVFTSAADRSEWLNTTCNHALYSVVDIFTQFFDQIGSTLLSDLYAQLRWCCLQDHEQLARSGTSCLETVVLASGAHFDEEKWTSTINLLVGLFKTTVPHELLTWRPLSS
;
A
#
# COMPACT_ATOMS: atom_id res chain seq x y z
N MET A 1 -12.84 16.40 1.15
CA MET A 1 -12.36 15.23 1.92
C MET A 1 -13.43 14.14 2.08
N ASP A 2 -14.71 14.47 2.24
CA ASP A 2 -15.75 13.48 2.61
C ASP A 2 -16.14 12.42 1.57
N VAL A 3 -16.10 12.72 0.28
CA VAL A 3 -16.64 11.78 -0.74
C VAL A 3 -15.77 10.53 -0.89
N ARG A 4 -14.44 10.69 -0.87
CA ARG A 4 -13.48 9.58 -1.02
C ARG A 4 -13.52 8.63 0.16
N THR A 5 -13.49 9.19 1.37
CA THR A 5 -13.54 8.40 2.61
C THR A 5 -14.87 7.70 2.78
N ARG A 6 -16.00 8.36 2.48
CA ARG A 6 -17.34 7.72 2.50
C ARG A 6 -17.46 6.58 1.50
N GLY A 7 -16.91 6.76 0.29
CA GLY A 7 -16.87 5.69 -0.72
C GLY A 7 -16.07 4.48 -0.24
N LEU A 8 -14.91 4.71 0.37
CA LEU A 8 -14.09 3.64 0.96
C LEU A 8 -14.79 2.94 2.12
N THR A 9 -15.42 3.69 3.03
CA THR A 9 -16.16 3.10 4.14
C THR A 9 -17.26 2.18 3.63
N VAL A 10 -18.09 2.64 2.69
CA VAL A 10 -19.15 1.80 2.10
C VAL A 10 -18.55 0.58 1.40
N PHE A 11 -17.46 0.74 0.66
CA PHE A 11 -16.76 -0.36 0.01
C PHE A 11 -16.31 -1.42 1.03
N PHE A 12 -15.61 -1.02 2.09
CA PHE A 12 -15.13 -1.94 3.12
C PHE A 12 -16.28 -2.59 3.91
N GLU A 13 -17.37 -1.88 4.18
CA GLU A 13 -18.55 -2.45 4.84
C GLU A 13 -19.20 -3.55 3.99
N ILE A 14 -19.29 -3.37 2.66
CA ILE A 14 -19.77 -4.41 1.74
C ILE A 14 -18.86 -5.65 1.82
N LEU A 15 -17.55 -5.45 1.81
CA LEU A 15 -16.57 -6.54 1.91
C LEU A 15 -16.70 -7.30 3.23
N LYS A 16 -16.84 -6.60 4.36
CA LYS A 16 -17.02 -7.23 5.69
C LYS A 16 -18.34 -7.98 5.79
N THR A 17 -19.39 -7.45 5.18
CA THR A 17 -20.74 -8.02 5.29
C THR A 17 -20.91 -9.24 4.40
N TYR A 18 -20.45 -9.18 3.15
CA TYR A 18 -20.71 -10.20 2.13
C TYR A 18 -19.48 -11.01 1.73
N GLY A 19 -18.30 -10.70 2.27
CA GLY A 19 -17.04 -11.32 1.89
C GLY A 19 -16.98 -12.84 2.06
N SER A 20 -17.76 -13.40 2.99
CA SER A 20 -17.85 -14.85 3.18
C SER A 20 -18.39 -15.60 1.95
N THR A 21 -19.11 -14.89 1.07
CA THR A 21 -19.68 -15.42 -0.17
C THR A 21 -18.75 -15.28 -1.37
N PHE A 22 -17.61 -14.59 -1.21
CA PHE A 22 -16.73 -14.26 -2.33
C PHE A 22 -15.79 -15.40 -2.68
N HIS A 23 -15.56 -15.56 -3.98
CA HIS A 23 -14.51 -16.46 -4.46
C HIS A 23 -13.12 -15.84 -4.30
N LEU A 24 -12.11 -16.69 -4.10
CA LEU A 24 -10.71 -16.26 -3.96
C LEU A 24 -10.22 -15.38 -5.12
N ALA A 25 -10.68 -15.64 -6.35
CA ALA A 25 -10.35 -14.81 -7.51
C ALA A 25 -10.84 -13.36 -7.37
N TRP A 26 -11.99 -13.14 -6.75
CA TRP A 26 -12.53 -11.81 -6.49
C TRP A 26 -11.73 -11.13 -5.38
N TRP A 27 -11.39 -11.86 -4.32
CA TRP A 27 -10.50 -11.35 -3.27
C TRP A 27 -9.17 -10.85 -3.84
N ASN A 28 -8.56 -11.60 -4.75
CA ASN A 28 -7.32 -11.19 -5.41
C ASN A 28 -7.49 -9.88 -6.21
N GLN A 29 -8.62 -9.69 -6.90
CA GLN A 29 -8.88 -8.44 -7.63
C GLN A 29 -9.17 -7.27 -6.69
N ILE A 30 -9.93 -7.52 -5.62
CA ILE A 30 -10.27 -6.54 -4.59
C ILE A 30 -9.00 -6.06 -3.87
N PHE A 31 -8.12 -6.98 -3.46
CA PHE A 31 -6.87 -6.61 -2.81
C PHE A 31 -5.93 -5.87 -3.76
N LYS A 32 -5.87 -6.21 -5.05
CA LYS A 32 -5.15 -5.40 -6.05
C LYS A 32 -5.71 -3.98 -6.15
N LEU A 33 -7.03 -3.83 -6.16
CA LEU A 33 -7.68 -2.51 -6.16
C LEU A 33 -7.34 -1.73 -4.89
N ILE A 34 -7.40 -2.37 -3.71
CA ILE A 34 -7.06 -1.74 -2.44
C ILE A 34 -5.59 -1.34 -2.42
N PHE A 35 -4.68 -2.22 -2.81
CA PHE A 35 -3.24 -1.94 -2.87
C PHE A 35 -2.90 -0.84 -3.87
N SER A 36 -3.68 -0.68 -4.94
CA SER A 36 -3.52 0.45 -5.86
C SER A 36 -3.74 1.81 -5.18
N ILE A 37 -4.53 1.88 -4.09
CA ILE A 37 -4.68 3.11 -3.30
C ILE A 37 -3.30 3.55 -2.80
N PHE A 38 -2.51 2.62 -2.28
CA PHE A 38 -1.17 2.88 -1.73
C PHE A 38 -0.14 3.20 -2.83
N GLU A 39 -0.30 2.65 -4.03
CA GLU A 39 0.59 2.92 -5.18
C GLU A 39 0.62 4.39 -5.57
N HIS A 40 -0.52 5.09 -5.50
CA HIS A 40 -0.56 6.55 -5.72
C HIS A 40 0.37 7.29 -4.74
N GLY A 41 0.59 6.71 -3.56
CA GLY A 41 1.55 7.18 -2.57
C GLY A 41 3.01 6.79 -2.83
N ARG A 42 3.34 5.92 -3.80
CA ARG A 42 4.73 5.46 -4.01
C ARG A 42 5.52 6.34 -4.99
N ASP A 43 4.87 7.10 -5.86
CA ASP A 43 5.49 7.83 -6.98
C ASP A 43 6.32 9.09 -6.64
N THR A 44 6.98 9.19 -5.48
CA THR A 44 7.83 10.38 -5.20
C THR A 44 9.24 10.11 -4.70
N THR A 45 9.77 8.88 -4.74
CA THR A 45 11.12 8.62 -4.19
C THR A 45 12.10 7.86 -5.09
N SER A 46 11.84 7.64 -6.39
CA SER A 46 12.89 7.04 -7.24
C SER A 46 12.79 7.33 -8.73
N THR A 47 13.08 8.58 -9.12
CA THR A 47 13.71 8.84 -10.43
C THR A 47 14.68 10.02 -10.28
N PRO A 48 16.01 9.84 -10.49
CA PRO A 48 16.90 10.97 -10.66
C PRO A 48 16.48 11.74 -11.91
N GLN A 49 16.05 12.99 -11.72
CA GLN A 49 15.77 13.91 -12.83
C GLN A 49 17.05 14.09 -13.65
N THR A 50 17.03 13.60 -14.89
CA THR A 50 17.99 14.01 -15.91
C THR A 50 17.39 15.26 -16.59
N PRO A 51 18.14 16.36 -16.77
CA PRO A 51 17.57 17.56 -17.37
C PRO A 51 17.30 17.31 -18.86
N GLN A 52 16.02 17.34 -19.27
CA GLN A 52 15.63 17.34 -20.68
C GLN A 52 14.98 18.68 -21.04
N THR A 53 15.70 19.37 -21.93
CA THR A 53 15.37 20.56 -22.69
C THR A 53 14.09 20.42 -23.53
N ASP A 54 13.35 21.53 -23.62
CA ASP A 54 12.29 21.83 -24.58
C ASP A 54 12.47 21.23 -25.98
N VAL A 55 11.38 20.74 -26.61
CA VAL A 55 10.88 21.18 -27.94
C VAL A 55 9.47 20.59 -28.19
N ASN A 56 8.50 21.50 -28.43
CA ASN A 56 7.16 21.24 -28.98
C ASN A 56 7.18 20.46 -30.32
N LYS A 57 6.24 19.53 -30.55
CA LYS A 57 5.54 19.44 -31.86
C LYS A 57 4.27 18.59 -31.84
N VAL A 58 3.31 19.12 -32.61
CA VAL A 58 1.89 18.79 -32.77
C VAL A 58 1.67 17.67 -33.81
N ASN A 59 0.76 16.74 -33.46
CA ASN A 59 -0.25 16.03 -34.29
C ASN A 59 0.17 15.12 -35.48
N ARG A 60 -0.30 13.86 -35.49
CA ARG A 60 -1.02 13.26 -36.65
C ARG A 60 -1.68 11.91 -36.33
N GLN A 61 -2.94 11.81 -36.76
CA GLN A 61 -3.88 10.68 -36.77
C GLN A 61 -3.36 9.37 -37.40
N ARG A 62 -3.96 8.23 -37.00
CA ARG A 62 -4.46 7.17 -37.91
C ARG A 62 -5.54 6.29 -37.22
N LEU A 63 -6.62 6.04 -37.97
CA LEU A 63 -7.71 5.10 -37.67
C LEU A 63 -7.20 3.65 -37.61
N ILE A 64 -7.87 2.78 -36.82
CA ILE A 64 -8.45 1.46 -37.22
C ILE A 64 -9.15 0.79 -36.00
N SER A 65 -10.45 0.49 -36.20
CA SER A 65 -11.22 -0.71 -35.82
C SER A 65 -11.09 -1.39 -34.43
N ASN A 66 -12.25 -1.41 -33.77
CA ASN A 66 -12.86 -2.52 -33.00
C ASN A 66 -12.42 -2.79 -31.54
N CYS A 67 -13.33 -2.40 -30.63
CA CYS A 67 -13.63 -3.05 -29.36
C CYS A 67 -12.53 -3.03 -28.29
N GLU A 68 -12.23 -1.84 -27.77
CA GLU A 68 -11.75 -1.67 -26.39
C GLU A 68 -12.63 -0.64 -25.72
N VAL A 69 -13.24 -1.02 -24.59
CA VAL A 69 -13.81 -0.06 -23.65
C VAL A 69 -12.60 0.59 -22.97
N GLU A 70 -12.01 1.58 -23.63
CA GLU A 70 -11.06 2.49 -23.00
C GLU A 70 -11.83 3.31 -21.97
N LEU A 71 -11.83 2.84 -20.72
CA LEU A 71 -12.13 3.69 -19.59
C LEU A 71 -11.18 4.89 -19.69
N PRO A 72 -11.70 6.13 -19.78
CA PRO A 72 -10.85 7.30 -19.90
C PRO A 72 -9.91 7.28 -18.70
N ALA A 73 -8.61 7.32 -18.96
CA ALA A 73 -7.59 7.43 -17.93
C ALA A 73 -7.99 8.56 -16.98
N ILE A 74 -8.48 8.18 -15.80
CA ILE A 74 -8.87 9.12 -14.74
C ILE A 74 -7.55 9.69 -14.22
N SER A 75 -7.03 10.70 -14.92
CA SER A 75 -5.97 11.59 -14.45
C SER A 75 -6.56 12.49 -13.36
N HIS A 76 -6.88 11.91 -12.20
CA HIS A 76 -7.37 12.65 -11.05
C HIS A 76 -6.18 13.02 -10.16
N ARG A 77 -5.56 14.17 -10.50
CA ARG A 77 -4.72 15.01 -9.63
C ARG A 77 -3.71 14.23 -8.77
N VAL A 78 -2.55 13.95 -9.35
CA VAL A 78 -1.34 13.58 -8.60
C VAL A 78 -0.96 14.82 -7.78
N PHE A 79 -1.18 14.76 -6.47
CA PHE A 79 -0.84 15.74 -5.41
C PHE A 79 -0.31 17.12 -5.85
N THR A 80 -1.04 18.19 -5.54
CA THR A 80 -0.59 19.55 -5.92
C THR A 80 0.49 20.10 -4.96
N SER A 81 0.68 19.45 -3.81
CA SER A 81 1.70 19.80 -2.82
C SER A 81 2.10 18.62 -1.92
N ALA A 82 3.23 18.76 -1.20
CA ALA A 82 3.62 17.82 -0.14
C ALA A 82 2.58 17.77 1.00
N ALA A 83 1.86 18.87 1.25
CA ALA A 83 0.80 18.93 2.23
C ALA A 83 -0.41 18.09 1.80
N ASP A 84 -0.81 18.16 0.53
CA ASP A 84 -1.90 17.33 -0.03
C ASP A 84 -1.57 15.83 0.09
N ARG A 85 -0.30 15.50 -0.14
CA ARG A 85 0.22 14.13 -0.01
C ARG A 85 0.20 13.68 1.45
N SER A 86 0.68 14.51 2.38
CA SER A 86 0.62 14.22 3.81
C SER A 86 -0.82 14.05 4.30
N GLU A 87 -1.74 14.94 3.92
CA GLU A 87 -3.16 14.85 4.25
C GLU A 87 -3.78 13.55 3.72
N TRP A 88 -3.47 13.17 2.49
CA TRP A 88 -3.95 11.93 1.90
C TRP A 88 -3.39 10.67 2.59
N LEU A 89 -2.11 10.67 2.94
CA LEU A 89 -1.47 9.57 3.69
C LEU A 89 -2.13 9.41 5.07
N ASN A 90 -2.40 10.52 5.76
CA ASN A 90 -2.99 10.52 7.10
C ASN A 90 -4.45 10.10 7.15
N THR A 91 -5.21 10.33 6.10
CA THR A 91 -6.66 10.12 6.08
C THR A 91 -7.04 8.92 5.24
N THR A 92 -6.86 9.01 3.92
CA THR A 92 -7.34 8.02 2.97
C THR A 92 -6.50 6.74 3.05
N CYS A 93 -5.18 6.88 3.01
CA CYS A 93 -4.25 5.74 3.07
C CYS A 93 -4.34 5.05 4.44
N ASN A 94 -4.34 5.82 5.52
CA ASN A 94 -4.48 5.30 6.88
C ASN A 94 -5.81 4.55 7.10
N HIS A 95 -6.93 5.11 6.64
CA HIS A 95 -8.23 4.43 6.74
C HIS A 95 -8.27 3.12 5.92
N ALA A 96 -7.71 3.13 4.71
CA ALA A 96 -7.61 1.94 3.88
C ALA A 96 -6.73 0.86 4.52
N LEU A 97 -5.63 1.25 5.18
CA LEU A 97 -4.68 0.34 5.83
C LEU A 97 -5.32 -0.46 6.96
N TYR A 98 -5.99 0.21 7.88
CA TYR A 98 -6.69 -0.47 8.97
C TYR A 98 -7.85 -1.33 8.45
N SER A 99 -8.59 -0.85 7.46
CA SER A 99 -9.73 -1.57 6.92
C SER A 99 -9.32 -2.84 6.16
N VAL A 100 -8.23 -2.80 5.39
CA VAL A 100 -7.73 -3.99 4.69
C VAL A 100 -7.18 -5.04 5.65
N VAL A 101 -6.53 -4.60 6.73
CA VAL A 101 -6.04 -5.48 7.80
C VAL A 101 -7.21 -6.14 8.52
N ASP A 102 -8.25 -5.38 8.85
CA ASP A 102 -9.45 -5.91 9.50
C ASP A 102 -10.11 -7.01 8.65
N ILE A 103 -10.35 -6.74 7.36
CA ILE A 103 -10.88 -7.73 6.42
C ILE A 103 -9.95 -8.94 6.30
N PHE A 104 -8.64 -8.72 6.21
CA PHE A 104 -7.68 -9.80 6.11
C PHE A 104 -7.75 -10.73 7.33
N THR A 105 -7.81 -10.16 8.53
CA THR A 105 -7.90 -10.94 9.77
C THR A 105 -9.25 -11.63 9.90
N GLN A 106 -10.34 -10.99 9.49
CA GLN A 106 -11.70 -11.56 9.53
C GLN A 106 -11.85 -12.76 8.61
N PHE A 107 -11.28 -12.71 7.41
CA PHE A 107 -11.40 -13.78 6.39
C PHE A 107 -10.12 -14.59 6.24
N PHE A 108 -9.26 -14.61 7.26
CA PHE A 108 -7.92 -15.21 7.17
C PHE A 108 -7.93 -16.65 6.62
N ASP A 109 -8.88 -17.49 7.05
CA ASP A 109 -8.99 -18.87 6.59
C ASP A 109 -9.26 -19.00 5.08
N GLN A 110 -9.90 -17.99 4.48
CA GLN A 110 -10.21 -17.99 3.04
C GLN A 110 -9.09 -17.40 2.20
N ILE A 111 -8.42 -16.34 2.67
CA ILE A 111 -7.50 -15.54 1.87
C ILE A 111 -6.05 -15.55 2.33
N GLY A 112 -5.79 -15.97 3.57
CA GLY A 112 -4.48 -15.89 4.22
C GLY A 112 -3.40 -16.72 3.51
N SER A 113 -3.75 -17.85 2.89
CA SER A 113 -2.79 -18.66 2.13
C SER A 113 -2.25 -17.96 0.88
N THR A 114 -3.04 -17.07 0.27
CA THR A 114 -2.72 -16.46 -1.03
C THR A 114 -2.26 -15.01 -0.89
N LEU A 115 -2.89 -14.24 0.00
CA LEU A 115 -2.72 -12.79 0.07
C LEU A 115 -1.79 -12.32 1.20
N LEU A 116 -1.32 -13.22 2.08
CA LEU A 116 -0.44 -12.83 3.20
C LEU A 116 0.87 -12.20 2.71
N SER A 117 1.49 -12.76 1.66
CA SER A 117 2.72 -12.21 1.09
C SER A 117 2.54 -10.78 0.57
N ASP A 118 1.43 -10.53 -0.14
CA ASP A 118 1.14 -9.21 -0.70
C ASP A 118 0.83 -8.20 0.42
N LEU A 119 0.07 -8.62 1.44
CA LEU A 119 -0.19 -7.79 2.61
C LEU A 119 1.10 -7.47 3.37
N TYR A 120 2.01 -8.43 3.54
CA TYR A 120 3.32 -8.19 4.15
C TYR A 120 4.19 -7.23 3.35
N ALA A 121 4.18 -7.31 2.02
CA ALA A 121 4.87 -6.34 1.18
C ALA A 121 4.29 -4.92 1.38
N GLN A 122 2.96 -4.80 1.45
CA GLN A 122 2.30 -3.53 1.69
C GLN A 122 2.57 -2.97 3.08
N LEU A 123 2.50 -3.80 4.14
CA LEU A 123 2.81 -3.41 5.51
C LEU A 123 4.27 -3.01 5.66
N ARG A 124 5.19 -3.75 5.04
CA ARG A 124 6.62 -3.40 5.02
C ARG A 124 6.83 -2.01 4.44
N TRP A 125 6.20 -1.72 3.31
CA TRP A 125 6.28 -0.40 2.71
C TRP A 125 5.75 0.68 3.67
N CYS A 126 4.60 0.46 4.30
CA CYS A 126 4.02 1.41 5.26
C CYS A 126 4.97 1.67 6.44
N CYS A 127 5.54 0.63 7.05
CA CYS A 127 6.47 0.75 8.19
C CYS A 127 7.74 1.54 7.88
N LEU A 128 8.15 1.60 6.61
CA LEU A 128 9.39 2.24 6.17
C LEU A 128 9.17 3.62 5.55
N GLN A 129 7.99 4.22 5.70
CA GLN A 129 7.74 5.58 5.22
C GLN A 129 8.34 6.63 6.16
N ASP A 130 8.87 7.72 5.59
CA ASP A 130 9.29 8.91 6.36
C ASP A 130 8.11 9.60 7.06
N HIS A 131 6.90 9.36 6.57
CA HIS A 131 5.68 9.89 7.16
C HIS A 131 5.36 9.14 8.48
N GLU A 132 5.77 9.72 9.61
CA GLU A 132 5.69 9.13 10.96
C GLU A 132 4.34 8.45 11.26
N GLN A 133 3.22 9.13 11.01
CA GLN A 133 1.90 8.57 11.30
C GLN A 133 1.63 7.27 10.51
N LEU A 134 2.06 7.20 9.25
CA LEU A 134 1.84 6.03 8.42
C LEU A 134 2.76 4.88 8.80
N ALA A 135 4.02 5.17 9.17
CA ALA A 135 4.94 4.18 9.72
C ALA A 135 4.42 3.59 11.03
N ARG A 136 3.87 4.43 11.90
CA ARG A 136 3.20 4.01 13.14
C ARG A 136 1.99 3.12 12.86
N SER A 137 1.11 3.55 11.96
CA SER A 137 -0.06 2.75 11.56
C SER A 137 0.34 1.41 10.94
N GLY A 138 1.40 1.39 10.10
CA GLY A 138 1.97 0.16 9.54
C GLY A 138 2.43 -0.82 10.62
N THR A 139 3.13 -0.31 11.64
CA THR A 139 3.61 -1.12 12.77
C THR A 139 2.44 -1.69 13.56
N SER A 140 1.46 -0.84 13.91
CA SER A 140 0.24 -1.27 14.61
C SER A 140 -0.56 -2.30 13.82
N CYS A 141 -0.66 -2.13 12.49
CA CYS A 141 -1.35 -3.08 11.62
C CYS A 141 -0.62 -4.43 11.54
N LEU A 142 0.71 -4.41 11.47
CA LEU A 142 1.52 -5.63 11.48
C LEU A 142 1.31 -6.42 12.79
N GLU A 143 1.33 -5.72 13.92
CA GLU A 143 1.00 -6.31 15.22
C GLU A 143 -0.39 -6.94 15.19
N THR A 144 -1.41 -6.21 14.74
CA THR A 144 -2.79 -6.73 14.63
C THR A 144 -2.87 -8.00 13.79
N VAL A 145 -2.25 -8.04 12.60
CA VAL A 145 -2.26 -9.23 11.74
C VAL A 145 -1.64 -10.43 12.44
N VAL A 146 -0.47 -10.25 13.07
CA VAL A 146 0.25 -11.35 13.71
C VAL A 146 -0.50 -11.85 14.96
N LEU A 147 -1.04 -10.94 15.78
CA LEU A 147 -1.77 -11.32 16.99
C LEU A 147 -3.13 -11.97 16.68
N ALA A 148 -3.85 -11.47 15.66
CA ALA A 148 -5.17 -12.00 15.30
C ALA A 148 -5.09 -13.33 14.53
N SER A 149 -4.09 -13.47 13.65
CA SER A 149 -4.00 -14.62 12.75
C SER A 149 -2.95 -15.64 13.17
N GLY A 150 -2.07 -15.35 14.14
CA GLY A 150 -0.94 -16.21 14.51
C GLY A 150 -1.31 -17.61 14.96
N ALA A 151 -2.51 -17.81 15.53
CA ALA A 151 -3.02 -19.14 15.87
C ALA A 151 -3.28 -20.04 14.65
N HIS A 152 -3.47 -19.43 13.47
CA HIS A 152 -3.75 -20.10 12.20
C HIS A 152 -2.50 -20.19 11.30
N PHE A 153 -1.33 -19.76 11.79
CA PHE A 153 -0.09 -19.82 11.03
C PHE A 153 0.54 -21.21 11.08
N ASP A 154 0.93 -21.71 9.92
CA ASP A 154 1.84 -22.83 9.79
C ASP A 154 3.31 -22.35 9.83
N GLU A 155 4.23 -23.30 9.77
CA GLU A 155 5.67 -23.02 9.81
C GLU A 155 6.13 -22.09 8.68
N GLU A 156 5.54 -22.21 7.48
CA GLU A 156 5.85 -21.35 6.34
C GLU A 156 5.42 -19.90 6.60
N LYS A 157 4.19 -19.70 7.09
CA LYS A 157 3.68 -18.36 7.43
C LYS A 157 4.50 -17.75 8.56
N TRP A 158 4.79 -18.49 9.62
CA TRP A 158 5.67 -18.01 10.70
C TRP A 158 7.06 -17.64 10.20
N THR A 159 7.66 -18.45 9.33
CA THR A 159 8.96 -18.14 8.71
C THR A 159 8.90 -16.83 7.94
N SER A 160 7.86 -16.62 7.14
CA SER A 160 7.63 -15.36 6.43
C SER A 160 7.47 -14.17 7.39
N THR A 161 6.69 -14.32 8.46
CA THR A 161 6.51 -13.30 9.50
C THR A 161 7.83 -12.91 10.16
N ILE A 162 8.64 -13.89 10.57
CA ILE A 162 9.93 -13.62 11.20
C ILE A 162 10.90 -12.96 10.23
N ASN A 163 10.94 -13.41 8.97
CA ASN A 163 11.75 -12.78 7.93
C ASN A 163 11.36 -11.32 7.68
N LEU A 164 10.07 -11.01 7.68
CA LEU A 164 9.57 -9.64 7.61
C LEU A 164 10.05 -8.80 8.79
N LEU A 165 9.89 -9.29 10.03
CA LEU A 165 10.31 -8.59 11.24
C LEU A 165 11.82 -8.34 11.24
N VAL A 166 12.63 -9.36 10.95
CA VAL A 166 14.09 -9.21 10.82
C VAL A 166 14.46 -8.20 9.74
N GLY A 167 13.76 -8.23 8.60
CA GLY A 167 13.94 -7.26 7.52
C GLY A 167 13.67 -5.83 7.97
N LEU A 168 12.55 -5.61 8.67
CA LEU A 168 12.16 -4.30 9.21
C LEU A 168 13.19 -3.79 10.22
N PHE A 169 13.59 -4.62 11.19
CA PHE A 169 14.61 -4.24 12.18
C PHE A 169 15.93 -3.86 11.52
N LYS A 170 16.41 -4.65 10.55
CA LYS A 170 17.66 -4.34 9.84
C LYS A 170 17.58 -3.00 9.10
N THR A 171 16.43 -2.66 8.52
CA THR A 171 16.27 -1.38 7.81
C THR A 171 16.10 -0.18 8.74
N THR A 172 15.64 -0.37 9.98
CA THR A 172 15.45 0.72 10.95
C THR A 172 16.62 0.91 11.90
N VAL A 173 17.63 0.02 11.89
CA VAL A 173 18.88 0.26 12.64
C VAL A 173 19.55 1.53 12.10
N PRO A 174 19.86 2.52 12.97
CA PRO A 174 20.55 3.74 12.56
C PRO A 174 22.05 3.44 12.33
N HIS A 175 22.37 2.86 11.18
CA HIS A 175 23.74 2.50 10.82
C HIS A 175 24.68 3.71 10.76
N GLU A 176 24.15 4.90 10.47
CA GLU A 176 24.89 6.16 10.47
C GLU A 176 25.32 6.61 11.87
N LEU A 177 24.49 6.35 12.90
CA LEU A 177 24.87 6.62 14.29
C LEU A 177 25.93 5.64 14.80
N LEU A 178 25.91 4.40 14.32
CA LEU A 178 26.88 3.36 14.70
C LEU A 178 28.25 3.52 14.04
N THR A 179 28.31 4.21 12.91
CA THR A 179 29.56 4.45 12.15
C THR A 179 30.13 5.85 12.35
N TRP A 180 29.43 6.72 13.10
CA TRP A 180 29.90 8.06 13.41
C TRP A 180 31.24 8.04 14.14
N ARG A 181 32.23 8.76 13.61
CA ARG A 181 33.47 9.08 14.30
C ARG A 181 33.59 10.61 14.41
N PRO A 182 33.96 11.15 15.59
CA PRO A 182 34.24 12.57 15.71
C PRO A 182 35.43 12.93 14.80
N LEU A 183 35.31 14.05 14.07
CA LEU A 183 36.43 14.64 13.34
C LEU A 183 37.54 14.93 14.35
N SER A 184 38.68 14.25 14.17
CA SER A 184 39.89 14.50 14.96
C SER A 184 40.36 15.92 14.69
N SER A 185 40.18 16.80 15.67
CA SER A 185 40.78 18.13 15.79
C SER A 185 42.26 18.06 16.07
#